data_AF-H6N7S6-F1
#
_entry.id   AF-H6N7S6-F1
#
_cell.length_a   1.000
_cell.length_b   1.000
_cell.length_c   1.000
_cell.angle_alpha   90.00
_cell.angle_beta   90.00
_cell.angle_gamma   90.00
#
_symmetry.space_group_name_H-M   'P 1'
#
loop_
_entity.id
_entity.type
_entity.pdbx_description
1 polymer ?
#
loop_
_entity_poly.entity_id
_entity_poly.type
_entity_poly.pdbx_seq_one_letter_code
_entity_poly.pdbx_strand_id
1 'polypeptide(L)'
;MTFMTTSIFKLIAVAGSAIIGGGTVVNQAFFSGDKEERTETQANEGVETPSEIACTIYEGEKEPYIRKLKKIKANLGSKEDFFKAREKDTTRIWNFDSLKREIEEGCRRSATRRIYIWYGPVHGKPNTWIFGSDISNVDWLRKRDVEIPAELRLKE
;
A
#
# COMPACT_ATOMS: atom_id res chain seq x y z
N MET A 1 31.45 46.42 35.02
CA MET A 1 32.61 45.75 34.40
C MET A 1 32.06 44.80 33.35
N THR A 2 31.91 45.24 32.09
CA THR A 2 32.87 45.21 30.97
C THR A 2 33.18 43.83 30.36
N PHE A 3 32.65 43.68 29.13
CA PHE A 3 33.12 42.92 27.95
C PHE A 3 33.17 41.38 28.04
N MET A 4 32.86 40.59 27.01
CA MET A 4 33.20 40.73 25.58
C MET A 4 32.16 40.05 24.67
N THR A 5 31.78 40.75 23.62
CA THR A 5 31.19 40.25 22.37
C THR A 5 32.28 39.70 21.45
N THR A 6 32.03 38.60 20.73
CA THR A 6 32.56 38.36 19.38
C THR A 6 31.70 37.36 18.60
N SER A 7 31.11 37.84 17.50
CA SER A 7 30.47 37.09 16.41
C SER A 7 31.44 36.14 15.69
N ILE A 8 30.92 35.16 14.94
CA ILE A 8 31.32 34.88 13.54
C ILE A 8 30.14 34.18 12.83
N PHE A 9 29.77 34.74 11.69
CA PHE A 9 28.77 34.26 10.73
C PHE A 9 29.27 33.03 9.97
N LYS A 10 28.36 32.12 9.60
CA LYS A 10 28.53 31.24 8.43
C LYS A 10 27.33 31.39 7.50
N LEU A 11 27.47 32.32 6.56
CA LEU A 11 26.69 32.41 5.33
C LEU A 11 27.22 31.34 4.37
N ILE A 12 26.36 30.42 3.93
CA ILE A 12 26.66 29.55 2.79
C ILE A 12 25.99 30.18 1.57
N ALA A 13 26.82 30.76 0.71
CA ALA A 13 26.42 31.21 -0.62
C ALA A 13 26.35 30.01 -1.56
N VAL A 14 25.17 29.73 -2.12
CA VAL A 14 25.04 28.85 -3.30
C VAL A 14 24.80 29.77 -4.50
N ALA A 15 25.88 30.32 -5.03
CA ALA A 15 25.91 30.95 -6.34
C ALA A 15 26.39 29.89 -7.35
N GLY A 16 25.55 29.59 -8.33
CA GLY A 16 25.75 28.50 -9.28
C GLY A 16 26.72 28.81 -10.42
N SER A 17 26.80 27.87 -11.36
CA SER A 17 26.92 28.11 -12.82
C SER A 17 26.79 26.79 -13.57
N ALA A 18 26.24 26.89 -14.77
CA ALA A 18 25.83 25.84 -15.70
C ALA A 18 27.01 25.13 -16.42
N ILE A 19 26.71 24.04 -17.16
CA ILE A 19 26.96 23.82 -18.61
C ILE A 19 27.05 22.32 -19.00
N ILE A 20 26.10 21.93 -19.88
CA ILE A 20 26.21 21.18 -21.16
C ILE A 20 26.94 19.81 -21.26
N GLY A 21 26.19 18.84 -21.79
CA GLY A 21 26.66 17.69 -22.59
C GLY A 21 26.01 16.38 -22.14
N GLY A 22 25.36 15.54 -22.96
CA GLY A 22 25.09 15.50 -24.39
C GLY A 22 24.31 14.18 -24.63
N GLY A 23 23.41 14.14 -25.60
CA GLY A 23 22.66 12.92 -25.90
C GLY A 23 21.42 13.18 -26.73
N THR A 24 21.63 13.44 -28.02
CA THR A 24 20.58 13.39 -29.04
C THR A 24 20.02 11.97 -29.15
N VAL A 25 18.71 11.79 -29.05
CA VAL A 25 18.02 10.74 -29.81
C VAL A 25 17.15 11.42 -30.85
N VAL A 26 17.52 11.13 -32.08
CA VAL A 26 16.96 11.69 -33.31
C VAL A 26 15.52 11.17 -33.46
N ASN A 27 14.56 12.08 -33.49
CA ASN A 27 13.19 11.76 -33.89
C ASN A 27 13.18 11.61 -35.41
N GLN A 28 13.39 10.39 -35.91
CA GLN A 28 13.18 10.06 -37.32
C GLN A 28 11.80 9.44 -37.49
N ALA A 29 10.77 10.28 -37.55
CA ALA A 29 9.55 9.91 -38.24
C ALA A 29 9.63 10.57 -39.63
N PHE A 30 10.07 9.78 -40.61
CA PHE A 30 9.96 10.14 -42.02
C PHE A 30 8.48 10.29 -42.38
N PHE A 31 8.01 11.52 -42.54
CA PHE A 31 6.78 11.83 -43.24
C PHE A 31 7.10 12.01 -44.72
N SER A 32 6.58 11.12 -45.55
CA SER A 32 6.46 11.31 -47.00
C SER A 32 5.33 10.43 -47.51
N GLY A 33 4.35 11.06 -48.17
CA GLY A 33 3.44 10.39 -49.09
C GLY A 33 1.97 10.46 -48.71
N ASP A 34 1.28 11.43 -49.32
CA ASP A 34 -0.15 11.64 -49.35
C ASP A 34 -1.00 10.40 -49.68
N LYS A 35 -2.13 10.24 -48.97
CA LYS A 35 -3.44 9.85 -49.53
C LYS A 35 -4.57 9.99 -48.49
N GLU A 36 -5.36 11.04 -48.72
CA GLU A 36 -6.84 11.04 -48.81
C GLU A 36 -7.67 10.07 -47.94
N GLU A 37 -8.39 10.69 -46.99
CA GLU A 37 -9.84 10.59 -46.73
C GLU A 37 -10.49 9.29 -46.15
N ARG A 38 -11.12 9.53 -44.97
CA ARG A 38 -12.33 8.94 -44.36
C ARG A 38 -12.25 7.67 -43.49
N THR A 39 -12.60 7.90 -42.21
CA THR A 39 -13.46 7.10 -41.29
C THR A 39 -12.91 5.71 -40.90
N GLU A 40 -12.67 5.37 -39.63
CA GLU A 40 -13.67 5.19 -38.58
C GLU A 40 -13.06 5.23 -37.16
N THR A 41 -13.90 5.65 -36.23
CA THR A 41 -13.75 5.59 -34.78
C THR A 41 -13.56 4.15 -34.27
N GLN A 42 -12.56 3.93 -33.41
CA GLN A 42 -12.57 2.96 -32.30
C GLN A 42 -11.42 3.34 -31.36
N ALA A 43 -11.64 4.18 -30.35
CA ALA A 43 -12.17 3.82 -29.03
C ALA A 43 -11.43 2.63 -28.39
N ASN A 44 -10.51 2.99 -27.48
CA ASN A 44 -10.08 2.24 -26.29
C ASN A 44 -9.82 0.74 -26.43
N GLU A 45 -8.53 0.39 -26.37
CA GLU A 45 -8.09 -0.70 -25.49
C GLU A 45 -6.68 -0.32 -25.00
N GLY A 46 -6.67 0.48 -23.92
CA GLY A 46 -5.48 0.63 -23.10
C GLY A 46 -5.17 -0.74 -22.51
N VAL A 47 -4.13 -1.39 -23.03
CA VAL A 47 -3.56 -2.60 -22.47
C VAL A 47 -3.24 -2.32 -21.01
N GLU A 48 -4.06 -2.84 -20.10
CA GLU A 48 -3.77 -2.89 -18.68
C GLU A 48 -2.48 -3.70 -18.52
N THR A 49 -1.40 -2.97 -18.31
CA THR A 49 -0.15 -3.52 -17.80
C THR A 49 -0.45 -4.30 -16.52
N PRO A 50 0.21 -5.45 -16.28
CA PRO A 50 -0.13 -6.32 -15.16
C PRO A 50 -0.15 -5.53 -13.85
N SER A 51 -1.34 -5.43 -13.24
CA SER A 51 -1.58 -4.68 -12.03
C SER A 51 -0.54 -5.03 -10.98
N GLU A 52 0.04 -4.02 -10.31
CA GLU A 52 0.74 -4.24 -9.05
C GLU A 52 -0.06 -5.24 -8.21
N ILE A 53 0.58 -6.32 -7.74
CA ILE A 53 -0.10 -7.39 -6.99
C ILE A 53 -0.82 -6.73 -5.80
N ALA A 54 -2.15 -6.61 -5.94
CA ALA A 54 -2.97 -5.86 -5.01
C ALA A 54 -2.93 -6.55 -3.64
N CYS A 55 -2.63 -5.78 -2.60
CA CYS A 55 -2.58 -6.33 -1.26
C CYS A 55 -4.00 -6.63 -0.75
N THR A 56 -4.28 -7.89 -0.44
CA THR A 56 -5.60 -8.34 0.02
C THR A 56 -5.64 -8.43 1.53
N ILE A 57 -6.68 -7.86 2.15
CA ILE A 57 -6.88 -7.85 3.59
C ILE A 57 -7.93 -8.88 3.96
N TYR A 58 -7.63 -9.70 4.95
CA TYR A 58 -8.53 -10.69 5.53
C TYR A 58 -8.84 -10.33 6.99
N GLU A 59 -10.10 -10.53 7.36
CA GLU A 59 -10.51 -10.53 8.76
C GLU A 59 -10.25 -11.92 9.34
N GLY A 60 -9.61 -11.96 10.50
CA GLY A 60 -9.38 -13.18 11.27
C GLY A 60 -9.96 -13.12 12.69
N GLU A 61 -10.06 -14.30 13.29
CA GLU A 61 -10.20 -14.48 14.74
C GLU A 61 -8.84 -14.89 15.29
N LYS A 62 -8.26 -14.04 16.12
CA LYS A 62 -7.00 -14.35 16.80
C LYS A 62 -7.25 -15.23 18.02
N GLU A 63 -6.40 -16.21 18.22
CA GLU A 63 -6.44 -17.03 19.42
C GLU A 63 -5.92 -16.25 20.65
N PRO A 64 -6.60 -16.34 21.82
CA PRO A 64 -6.14 -15.67 23.03
C PRO A 64 -4.75 -16.15 23.42
N TYR A 65 -3.87 -15.25 23.85
CA TYR A 65 -2.51 -15.55 24.35
C TYR A 65 -1.53 -16.21 23.36
N ILE A 66 -1.98 -16.63 22.18
CA ILE A 66 -1.16 -17.25 21.14
C ILE A 66 -1.06 -16.30 19.93
N ARG A 67 0.11 -16.29 19.27
CA ARG A 67 0.36 -15.51 18.04
C ARG A 67 -0.10 -16.28 16.80
N LYS A 68 -1.40 -16.61 16.76
CA LYS A 68 -2.02 -17.43 15.71
C LYS A 68 -3.45 -17.00 15.43
N LEU A 69 -3.89 -17.16 14.18
CA LEU A 69 -5.31 -17.09 13.82
C LEU A 69 -5.96 -18.46 14.03
N LYS A 70 -7.10 -18.45 14.71
CA LYS A 70 -7.98 -19.62 14.84
C LYS A 70 -8.85 -19.79 13.60
N LYS A 71 -9.33 -18.68 13.04
CA LYS A 71 -10.29 -18.65 11.93
C LYS A 71 -10.05 -17.47 11.02
N ILE A 72 -10.27 -17.65 9.72
CA ILE A 72 -10.47 -16.53 8.79
C ILE A 72 -11.98 -16.29 8.68
N LYS A 73 -12.43 -15.06 8.92
CA LYS A 73 -13.85 -14.71 8.93
C LYS A 73 -14.32 -14.20 7.58
N ALA A 74 -13.56 -13.32 6.95
CA ALA A 74 -13.96 -12.65 5.72
C ALA A 74 -12.76 -12.15 4.92
N ASN A 75 -12.98 -11.96 3.62
CA ASN A 75 -12.12 -11.15 2.77
C ASN A 75 -12.66 -9.70 2.80
N LEU A 76 -11.81 -8.76 3.22
CA LEU A 76 -12.15 -7.35 3.32
C LEU A 76 -11.78 -6.56 2.06
N GLY A 77 -11.30 -7.25 1.02
CA GLY A 77 -10.96 -6.67 -0.28
C GLY A 77 -9.51 -6.20 -0.37
N SER A 78 -9.25 -5.32 -1.32
CA SER A 78 -7.94 -4.69 -1.47
C SER A 78 -7.65 -3.72 -0.32
N LYS A 79 -6.38 -3.44 -0.08
CA LYS A 79 -5.93 -2.42 0.88
C LYS A 79 -6.60 -1.07 0.62
N GLU A 80 -6.65 -0.68 -0.65
CA GLU A 80 -7.23 0.59 -1.11
C GLU A 80 -8.73 0.64 -0.81
N ASP A 81 -9.47 -0.44 -1.10
CA ASP A 81 -10.91 -0.52 -0.84
C ASP A 81 -11.21 -0.52 0.65
N PHE A 82 -10.43 -1.25 1.44
CA PHE A 82 -10.55 -1.28 2.89
C PHE A 82 -10.36 0.11 3.50
N PHE A 83 -9.33 0.85 3.07
CA PHE A 83 -9.11 2.22 3.57
C PHE A 83 -10.19 3.18 3.12
N LYS A 84 -10.62 3.14 1.85
CA LYS A 84 -11.71 3.99 1.34
C LYS A 84 -13.01 3.74 2.09
N ALA A 85 -13.34 2.48 2.39
CA ALA A 85 -14.53 2.13 3.16
C ALA A 85 -14.48 2.71 4.58
N ARG A 86 -13.30 2.72 5.22
CA ARG A 86 -13.12 3.24 6.58
C ARG A 86 -12.95 4.75 6.67
N GLU A 87 -12.43 5.41 5.64
CA GLU A 87 -12.40 6.87 5.58
C GLU A 87 -13.81 7.48 5.47
N LYS A 88 -14.76 6.73 4.88
CA LYS A 88 -16.18 7.13 4.77
C LYS A 88 -17.02 6.75 6.00
N ASP A 89 -16.47 5.96 6.91
CA ASP A 89 -17.19 5.46 8.08
C ASP A 89 -17.32 6.58 9.13
N THR A 90 -18.55 6.92 9.50
CA THR A 90 -18.84 7.93 10.53
C THR A 90 -18.35 7.53 11.92
N THR A 91 -18.25 6.22 12.16
CA THR A 91 -17.64 5.63 13.35
C THR A 91 -16.15 5.43 13.12
N ARG A 92 -15.41 6.56 13.05
CA ARG A 92 -13.97 6.55 12.81
C ARG A 92 -13.24 5.70 13.85
N ILE A 93 -12.46 4.74 13.35
CA ILE A 93 -11.58 3.91 14.18
C ILE A 93 -10.50 4.79 14.81
N TRP A 94 -10.35 4.72 16.14
CA TRP A 94 -9.47 5.65 16.87
C TRP A 94 -7.98 5.49 16.53
N ASN A 95 -7.54 4.30 16.10
CA ASN A 95 -6.16 4.04 15.65
C ASN A 95 -6.01 3.98 14.13
N PHE A 96 -6.96 4.55 13.36
CA PHE A 96 -6.98 4.41 11.90
C PHE A 96 -5.65 4.76 11.22
N ASP A 97 -5.04 5.88 11.60
CA ASP A 97 -3.78 6.33 10.98
C ASP A 97 -2.60 5.39 11.30
N SER A 98 -2.56 4.80 12.49
CA SER A 98 -1.56 3.78 12.86
C SER A 98 -1.80 2.50 12.08
N LEU A 99 -3.05 2.02 12.07
CA LEU A 99 -3.45 0.81 11.37
C LEU A 99 -3.14 0.90 9.87
N LYS A 100 -3.40 2.06 9.25
CA LYS A 100 -3.10 2.32 7.84
C LYS A 100 -1.62 2.13 7.55
N ARG A 101 -0.74 2.76 8.33
CA ARG A 101 0.72 2.64 8.20
C ARG A 101 1.21 1.20 8.41
N GLU A 102 0.66 0.52 9.41
CA GLU A 102 1.02 -0.86 9.73
C GLU A 102 0.64 -1.83 8.61
N ILE A 103 -0.56 -1.70 8.06
CA ILE A 103 -1.02 -2.51 6.93
C ILE A 103 -0.20 -2.20 5.67
N GLU A 104 0.07 -0.92 5.37
CA GLU A 104 0.92 -0.54 4.23
C GLU A 104 2.32 -1.18 4.32
N GLU A 105 2.93 -1.12 5.51
CA GLU A 105 4.22 -1.74 5.75
C GLU A 105 4.15 -3.27 5.65
N GLY A 106 3.09 -3.86 6.21
CA GLY A 106 2.81 -5.30 6.12
C GLY A 106 2.68 -5.75 4.67
N CYS A 107 1.90 -5.03 3.87
CA CYS A 107 1.72 -5.30 2.44
C CYS A 107 3.03 -5.24 1.66
N ARG A 108 3.90 -4.28 1.99
CA ARG A 108 5.22 -4.13 1.36
C ARG A 108 6.15 -5.30 1.68
N ARG A 109 6.08 -5.83 2.91
CA ARG A 109 6.94 -6.93 3.40
C ARG A 109 6.39 -8.32 3.07
N SER A 110 5.07 -8.46 2.93
CA SER A 110 4.42 -9.75 2.72
C SER A 110 4.70 -10.28 1.32
N ALA A 111 5.36 -11.44 1.24
CA ALA A 111 5.63 -12.11 -0.03
C ALA A 111 4.34 -12.55 -0.75
N THR A 112 3.28 -12.87 0.00
CA THR A 112 1.99 -13.28 -0.55
C THR A 112 1.06 -12.11 -0.83
N ARG A 113 1.43 -10.89 -0.41
CA ARG A 113 0.56 -9.69 -0.44
C ARG A 113 -0.81 -9.93 0.24
N ARG A 114 -0.86 -10.87 1.19
CA ARG A 114 -2.03 -11.13 2.03
C ARG A 114 -1.75 -10.64 3.43
N ILE A 115 -2.72 -9.92 4.00
CA ILE A 115 -2.63 -9.33 5.33
C ILE A 115 -3.82 -9.78 6.14
N TYR A 116 -3.61 -10.00 7.43
CA TYR A 116 -4.63 -10.49 8.33
C TYR A 116 -4.79 -9.55 9.52
N ILE A 117 -6.00 -9.06 9.72
CA ILE A 117 -6.36 -8.16 10.83
C ILE A 117 -7.49 -8.78 11.64
N TRP A 118 -7.62 -8.37 12.89
CA TRP A 118 -8.73 -8.81 13.74
C TRP A 118 -9.24 -7.65 14.60
N TYR A 119 -10.53 -7.70 14.96
CA TYR A 119 -11.11 -6.75 15.90
C TYR A 119 -10.95 -7.29 17.33
N GLY A 120 -10.37 -6.51 18.23
CA GLY A 120 -10.08 -7.00 19.59
C GLY A 120 -9.65 -5.93 20.58
N PRO A 121 -9.40 -6.33 21.83
CA PRO A 121 -9.06 -5.42 22.91
C PRO A 121 -7.62 -4.91 22.80
N VAL A 122 -7.43 -3.66 23.19
CA VAL A 122 -6.13 -3.01 23.39
C VAL A 122 -6.10 -2.47 24.82
N HIS A 123 -5.02 -2.71 25.55
CA HIS A 123 -4.93 -2.34 26.97
C HIS A 123 -5.21 -0.85 27.19
N GLY A 124 -6.23 -0.55 28.00
CA GLY A 124 -6.63 0.82 28.33
C GLY A 124 -7.33 1.58 27.19
N LYS A 125 -7.79 0.90 26.14
CA LYS A 125 -8.50 1.50 24.99
C LYS A 125 -9.73 0.67 24.60
N PRO A 126 -10.74 1.29 23.95
CA PRO A 126 -11.82 0.54 23.33
C PRO A 126 -11.30 -0.44 22.28
N ASN A 127 -12.05 -1.51 22.05
CA ASN A 127 -11.73 -2.48 21.02
C ASN A 127 -11.54 -1.81 19.66
N THR A 128 -10.61 -2.35 18.88
CA THR A 128 -10.30 -1.82 17.56
C THR A 128 -9.77 -2.89 16.63
N TRP A 129 -9.59 -2.51 15.36
CA TRP A 129 -8.87 -3.29 14.37
C TRP A 129 -7.37 -3.28 14.67
N ILE A 130 -6.80 -4.46 14.76
CA ILE A 130 -5.41 -4.70 15.13
C ILE A 130 -4.75 -5.44 13.97
N PHE A 131 -3.57 -4.95 13.60
CA PHE A 131 -2.63 -5.65 12.74
C PHE A 131 -1.48 -6.19 13.60
N GLY A 132 -1.10 -7.44 13.37
CA GLY A 132 0.09 -8.05 13.94
C GLY A 132 1.02 -8.48 12.83
N SER A 133 2.24 -7.94 12.78
CA SER A 133 3.22 -8.27 11.75
C SER A 133 3.68 -9.73 11.82
N ASP A 134 3.84 -10.25 13.04
CA ASP A 134 4.18 -11.65 13.30
C ASP A 134 3.10 -12.62 12.81
N ILE A 135 1.83 -12.25 12.97
CA ILE A 135 0.71 -13.03 12.47
C ILE A 135 0.57 -12.85 10.96
N SER A 136 0.65 -11.63 10.44
CA SER A 136 0.37 -11.35 9.02
C SER A 136 1.43 -11.85 8.04
N ASN A 137 2.65 -12.16 8.51
CA ASN A 137 3.69 -12.75 7.66
C ASN A 137 3.47 -14.24 7.35
N VAL A 138 2.45 -14.87 7.94
CA VAL A 138 2.10 -16.27 7.70
C VAL A 138 0.91 -16.35 6.74
N ASP A 139 1.02 -17.21 5.72
CA ASP A 139 -0.11 -17.48 4.82
C ASP A 139 -1.11 -18.44 5.46
N TRP A 140 -2.00 -17.90 6.30
CA TRP A 140 -3.00 -18.67 7.05
C TRP A 140 -4.01 -19.41 6.16
N LEU A 141 -4.27 -18.94 4.93
CA LEU A 141 -5.12 -19.64 3.97
C LEU A 141 -4.59 -21.02 3.56
N ARG A 142 -3.32 -21.33 3.83
CA ARG A 142 -2.68 -22.63 3.55
C ARG A 142 -2.53 -23.50 4.80
N LYS A 143 -2.98 -23.03 5.97
CA LYS A 143 -2.82 -23.74 7.24
C LYS A 143 -4.03 -24.63 7.51
N ARG A 144 -3.77 -25.90 7.80
CA ARG A 144 -4.82 -26.92 8.03
C ARG A 144 -5.53 -26.74 9.37
N ASP A 145 -4.88 -26.09 10.33
CA ASP A 145 -5.32 -25.86 11.70
C ASP A 145 -5.96 -24.48 11.88
N VAL A 146 -6.45 -23.89 10.78
CA VAL A 146 -7.21 -22.64 10.74
C VAL A 146 -8.55 -22.93 10.07
N GLU A 147 -9.63 -22.49 10.70
CA GLU A 147 -10.96 -22.57 10.08
C GLU A 147 -11.06 -21.57 8.91
N ILE A 148 -11.25 -22.08 7.69
CA ILE A 148 -11.38 -21.27 6.47
C ILE A 148 -12.76 -21.51 5.84
N PRO A 149 -13.57 -20.45 5.67
CA PRO A 149 -14.85 -20.50 4.96
C PRO A 149 -14.69 -21.04 3.53
N ALA A 150 -15.67 -21.78 3.04
CA ALA A 150 -15.55 -22.49 1.76
C ALA A 150 -15.25 -21.56 0.59
N GLU A 151 -15.82 -20.36 0.60
CA GLU A 151 -15.64 -19.29 -0.37
C GLU A 151 -14.21 -18.70 -0.41
N LEU A 152 -13.42 -18.88 0.66
CA LEU A 152 -12.04 -18.40 0.76
C LEU A 152 -11.00 -19.52 0.57
N ARG A 153 -11.44 -20.77 0.44
CA ARG A 153 -10.51 -21.88 0.21
C ARG A 153 -9.87 -21.73 -1.16
N LEU A 154 -8.54 -21.82 -1.19
CA LEU A 154 -7.80 -21.87 -2.44
C LEU A 154 -8.24 -23.13 -3.19
N LYS A 155 -8.68 -22.97 -4.43
CA LYS A 155 -8.94 -24.11 -5.30
C LYS A 155 -7.59 -24.80 -5.57
N GLU A 156 -7.50 -26.08 -5.23
CA GLU A 156 -6.34 -26.92 -5.53
C GLU A 156 -6.23 -27.21 -7.03
#